data_AF-U3P8R2-F1
#
_entry.id   AF-U3P8R2-F1
#
_cell.length_a   1.000
_cell.length_b   1.000
_cell.length_c   1.000
_cell.angle_alpha   90.00
_cell.angle_beta   90.00
_cell.angle_gamma   90.00
#
_symmetry.space_group_name_H-M   'P 1'
#
loop_
_entity.id
_entity.type
_entity.pdbx_description
1 polymer ?
#
loop_
_entity_poly.entity_id
_entity_poly.type
_entity_poly.pdbx_seq_one_letter_code
_entity_poly.pdbx_strand_id
1 'polypeptide(L)'
;MNDGVEREGNAALALNLLGGHRTLVWYLPGIADRPPAGPPDLAELTPGWVTPVVLLLLAVFAAAIWRGRRFGPLMVESLPIIVRAGETREGRARLYQRSSARLRAADALRIGAIGRLARAVGFSRTCTAGEIADAVAAVTGRERSGVRALLLDDIPTTDAQLLALSDALAKLERATAAAVTPGQAGPTGRMEQ
;
A
#
# COMPACT_ATOMS: atom_id res chain seq x y z
N MET A 1 60.39 38.02 26.60
CA MET A 1 60.51 37.97 25.13
C MET A 1 61.56 36.92 24.77
N ASN A 2 61.17 35.64 24.82
CA ASN A 2 62.00 34.50 24.39
C ASN A 2 61.10 33.25 24.22
N ASP A 3 60.00 33.38 23.48
CA ASP A 3 58.97 32.32 23.40
C ASP A 3 59.08 31.48 22.11
N GLY A 4 60.18 31.64 21.36
CA GLY A 4 60.42 31.00 20.05
C GLY A 4 61.46 29.88 20.04
N VAL A 5 62.39 29.85 21.00
CA VAL A 5 63.57 28.96 20.96
C VAL A 5 63.21 27.47 21.14
N GLU A 6 62.11 27.17 21.83
CA GLU A 6 61.56 25.81 21.97
C GLU A 6 61.11 25.23 20.60
N ARG A 7 60.73 26.08 19.63
CA ARG A 7 60.24 25.64 18.32
C ARG A 7 61.36 25.30 17.33
N GLU A 8 62.48 26.02 17.35
CA GLU A 8 63.63 25.72 16.49
C GLU A 8 64.42 24.48 16.92
N GLY A 9 64.53 24.21 18.23
CA GLY A 9 65.23 23.02 18.74
C GLY A 9 64.57 21.70 18.33
N ASN A 10 63.24 21.70 18.20
CA ASN A 10 62.46 20.51 17.87
C ASN A 10 62.66 20.05 16.41
N ALA A 11 63.01 20.97 15.50
CA ALA A 11 63.24 20.66 14.09
C ALA A 11 64.52 19.82 13.88
N ALA A 12 65.60 20.14 14.59
CA ALA A 12 66.84 19.38 14.51
C ALA A 12 66.70 17.95 15.08
N LEU A 13 65.95 17.81 16.17
CA LEU A 13 65.60 16.50 16.74
C LEU A 13 64.71 15.68 15.80
N ALA A 14 63.70 16.32 15.19
CA ALA A 14 62.83 15.67 14.20
C ALA A 14 63.62 15.21 12.96
N LEU A 15 64.53 16.04 12.44
CA LEU A 15 65.40 15.66 11.32
C LEU A 15 66.35 14.50 11.67
N ASN A 16 66.86 14.45 12.90
CA ASN A 16 67.69 13.34 13.36
C ASN A 16 66.89 12.02 13.44
N LEU A 17 65.67 12.06 13.99
CA LEU A 17 64.79 10.90 14.08
C LEU A 17 64.31 10.41 12.71
N LEU A 18 63.94 11.32 11.81
CA LEU A 18 63.44 10.98 10.48
C LEU A 18 64.59 10.56 9.53
N GLY A 19 65.79 11.13 9.69
CA GLY A 19 66.97 10.81 8.89
C GLY A 19 67.57 9.41 9.16
N GLY A 20 67.16 8.74 10.23
CA GLY A 20 67.54 7.35 10.52
C GLY A 20 66.90 6.32 9.58
N HIS A 21 65.82 6.67 8.88
CA HIS A 21 65.11 5.79 7.96
C HIS A 21 65.49 6.07 6.50
N ARG A 22 65.82 5.00 5.74
CA ARG A 22 66.21 5.12 4.31
C ARG A 22 65.08 5.54 3.38
N THR A 23 63.83 5.45 3.83
CA THR A 23 62.65 5.79 3.03
C THR A 23 61.75 6.72 3.83
N LEU A 24 61.61 7.95 3.35
CA LEU A 24 60.70 8.95 3.89
C LEU A 24 59.59 9.21 2.87
N VAL A 25 58.34 9.01 3.26
CA VAL A 25 57.18 9.30 2.40
C VAL A 25 56.53 10.58 2.89
N TRP A 26 56.71 11.67 2.14
CA TRP A 26 56.03 12.92 2.39
C TRP A 26 54.62 12.85 1.80
N TYR A 27 53.62 12.83 2.68
CA TYR A 27 52.23 12.93 2.27
C TYR A 27 51.89 14.41 2.03
N LEU A 28 51.57 14.76 0.79
CA LEU A 28 51.10 16.08 0.41
C LEU A 28 49.58 16.00 0.16
N PRO A 29 48.73 16.41 1.12
CA PRO A 29 47.29 16.32 0.97
C PRO A 29 46.83 17.17 -0.22
N GLY A 30 46.14 16.53 -1.16
CA GLY A 30 45.59 17.18 -2.35
C GLY A 30 44.14 17.61 -2.14
N ILE A 31 43.60 18.39 -3.08
CA ILE A 31 42.17 18.75 -3.12
C ILE A 31 41.23 17.52 -3.17
N ALA A 32 41.75 16.35 -3.55
CA ALA A 32 41.04 15.08 -3.56
C ALA A 32 40.91 14.43 -2.16
N ASP A 33 41.73 14.83 -1.19
CA ASP A 33 41.71 14.31 0.19
C ASP A 33 40.77 15.09 1.10
N ARG A 34 40.00 16.03 0.54
CA ARG A 34 39.02 16.82 1.30
C ARG A 34 37.82 15.90 1.61
N PRO A 35 37.50 15.62 2.90
CA PRO A 35 36.25 14.96 3.24
C PRO A 35 35.08 15.81 2.69
N PRO A 36 34.06 15.19 2.08
CA PRO A 36 32.94 15.93 1.51
C PRO A 36 32.32 16.82 2.60
N ALA A 37 32.36 18.13 2.36
CA ALA A 37 31.80 19.11 3.28
C ALA A 37 30.30 19.25 2.98
N GLY A 38 29.48 18.46 3.64
CA GLY A 38 28.02 18.53 3.55
C GLY A 38 27.35 17.38 4.32
N PRO A 39 26.07 17.53 4.73
CA PRO A 39 25.28 16.39 5.19
C PRO A 39 25.26 15.31 4.10
N PRO A 40 25.47 14.03 4.43
CA PRO A 40 25.40 12.96 3.44
C PRO A 40 24.02 12.99 2.78
N ASP A 41 24.01 13.01 1.45
CA ASP A 41 22.76 12.95 0.69
C ASP A 41 22.09 11.59 0.95
N LEU A 42 20.75 11.54 1.06
CA LEU A 42 20.06 10.25 1.26
C LEU A 42 20.37 9.26 0.13
N ALA A 43 20.75 9.78 -1.05
CA ALA A 43 21.21 9.01 -2.19
C ALA A 43 22.59 8.33 -1.98
N GLU A 44 23.49 8.90 -1.17
CA GLU A 44 24.81 8.30 -0.87
C GLU A 44 24.72 7.13 0.12
N LEU A 45 23.75 7.17 1.04
CA LEU A 45 23.51 6.11 2.03
C LEU A 45 22.62 4.98 1.50
N THR A 46 22.01 5.15 0.34
CA THR A 46 21.12 4.17 -0.25
C THR A 46 21.88 3.34 -1.30
N PRO A 47 22.09 2.03 -1.07
CA PRO A 47 22.75 1.16 -2.04
C PRO A 47 22.07 1.27 -3.42
N GLY A 48 22.85 1.33 -4.51
CA GLY A 48 22.33 1.56 -5.86
C GLY A 48 21.29 0.55 -6.38
N TRP A 49 21.07 -0.57 -5.68
CA TRP A 49 20.02 -1.55 -5.98
C TRP A 49 18.63 -1.13 -5.48
N VAL A 50 18.51 -0.20 -4.54
CA VAL A 50 17.21 0.21 -3.97
C VAL A 50 16.41 1.03 -4.98
N THR A 51 17.07 1.94 -5.71
CA THR A 51 16.44 2.77 -6.74
C THR A 51 15.68 1.94 -7.80
N PRO A 52 16.27 0.93 -8.45
CA PRO A 52 15.53 0.09 -9.40
C PRO A 52 14.42 -0.74 -8.73
N VAL A 53 14.59 -1.18 -7.48
CA VAL A 53 13.53 -1.92 -6.75
C VAL A 53 12.32 -1.04 -6.46
N VAL A 54 12.53 0.21 -6.03
CA VAL A 54 11.44 1.16 -5.78
C VAL A 54 10.69 1.49 -7.07
N LEU A 55 11.42 1.71 -8.17
CA LEU A 55 10.81 1.92 -9.49
C LEU A 55 10.00 0.70 -9.96
N LEU A 56 10.52 -0.51 -9.73
CA LEU A 56 9.82 -1.75 -10.08
C LEU A 56 8.54 -1.92 -9.24
N LEU A 57 8.60 -1.65 -7.93
CA LEU A 57 7.43 -1.65 -7.06
C LEU A 57 6.37 -0.63 -7.51
N LEU A 58 6.81 0.58 -7.85
CA LEU A 58 5.92 1.63 -8.36
C LEU A 58 5.27 1.20 -9.68
N ALA A 59 6.03 0.59 -10.58
CA ALA A 59 5.53 0.07 -11.86
C ALA A 59 4.53 -1.07 -11.67
N VAL A 60 4.79 -2.01 -10.76
CA VAL A 60 3.84 -3.09 -10.41
C VAL A 60 2.57 -2.51 -9.81
N PHE A 61 2.68 -1.53 -8.92
CA PHE A 61 1.52 -0.88 -8.30
C PHE A 61 0.68 -0.11 -9.33
N ALA A 62 1.33 0.67 -10.20
CA ALA A 62 0.67 1.36 -11.31
C ALA A 62 0.01 0.36 -12.27
N ALA A 63 0.69 -0.75 -12.60
CA ALA A 63 0.13 -1.81 -13.41
C ALA A 63 -1.06 -2.49 -12.74
N ALA A 64 -1.03 -2.71 -11.43
CA ALA A 64 -2.15 -3.28 -10.68
C ALA A 64 -3.36 -2.34 -10.67
N ILE A 65 -3.15 -1.03 -10.46
CA ILE A 65 -4.21 -0.02 -10.55
C ILE A 65 -4.77 0.05 -11.98
N TRP A 66 -3.89 0.08 -12.98
CA TRP A 66 -4.29 0.12 -14.39
C TRP A 66 -5.04 -1.13 -14.79
N ARG A 67 -4.60 -2.33 -14.40
CA ARG A 67 -5.27 -3.61 -14.67
C ARG A 67 -6.61 -3.68 -13.95
N GLY A 68 -6.68 -3.20 -12.71
CA GLY A 68 -7.92 -3.13 -11.93
C GLY A 68 -8.93 -2.13 -12.50
N ARG A 69 -8.47 -1.02 -13.08
CA ARG A 69 -9.32 -0.03 -13.77
C ARG A 69 -9.64 -0.40 -15.23
N ARG A 70 -8.81 -1.24 -15.88
CA ARG A 70 -8.93 -1.62 -17.29
C ARG A 70 -9.75 -2.90 -17.52
N PHE A 71 -10.53 -3.35 -16.55
CA PHE A 71 -11.78 -4.07 -16.85
C PHE A 71 -12.87 -3.13 -17.40
N GLY A 72 -12.46 -2.23 -18.30
CA GLY A 72 -13.34 -1.57 -19.27
C GLY A 72 -13.74 -2.59 -20.33
N PRO A 73 -14.91 -2.40 -20.93
CA PRO A 73 -15.87 -3.44 -21.26
C PRO A 73 -15.26 -4.57 -22.10
N LEU A 74 -15.30 -5.80 -21.58
CA LEU A 74 -15.33 -7.00 -22.41
C LEU A 74 -16.74 -7.09 -23.03
N MET A 75 -17.03 -6.12 -23.88
CA MET A 75 -18.11 -6.18 -24.85
C MET A 75 -17.68 -7.26 -25.85
N VAL A 76 -18.28 -8.43 -25.73
CA VAL A 76 -18.10 -9.49 -26.71
C VAL A 76 -18.87 -9.04 -27.95
N GLU A 77 -18.18 -8.41 -28.89
CA GLU A 77 -18.72 -8.14 -30.22
C GLU A 77 -19.17 -9.48 -30.79
N SER A 78 -20.47 -9.60 -31.06
CA SER A 78 -21.08 -10.84 -31.51
C SER A 78 -20.77 -11.00 -32.98
N LEU A 79 -19.86 -11.90 -33.36
CA LEU A 79 -19.77 -12.34 -34.75
C LEU A 79 -20.93 -13.31 -35.04
N PRO A 80 -21.88 -12.97 -35.93
CA PRO A 80 -23.00 -13.83 -36.25
C PRO A 80 -22.54 -14.85 -37.29
N ILE A 81 -22.26 -16.09 -36.88
CA ILE A 81 -22.04 -17.19 -37.83
C ILE A 81 -22.79 -18.43 -37.37
N ILE A 82 -23.98 -18.56 -37.97
CA ILE A 82 -24.68 -19.76 -38.43
C ILE A 82 -24.68 -20.99 -37.52
N VAL A 83 -25.88 -21.25 -37.01
CA VAL A 83 -26.31 -22.41 -36.23
C VAL A 83 -26.16 -23.73 -37.01
N ARG A 84 -25.65 -24.77 -36.33
CA ARG A 84 -25.96 -26.17 -36.67
C ARG A 84 -26.31 -26.97 -35.39
N ALA A 85 -27.60 -27.24 -35.24
CA ALA A 85 -28.22 -28.39 -34.55
C ALA A 85 -27.59 -28.95 -33.24
N GLY A 86 -27.01 -28.11 -32.38
CA GLY A 86 -26.52 -28.47 -31.03
C GLY A 86 -26.83 -27.46 -29.92
N GLU A 87 -27.65 -26.44 -30.22
CA GLU A 87 -27.80 -25.17 -29.46
C GLU A 87 -28.30 -25.27 -28.01
N THR A 88 -29.00 -26.34 -27.60
CA THR A 88 -29.61 -26.37 -26.26
C THR A 88 -28.62 -26.66 -25.12
N ARG A 89 -27.40 -27.12 -25.43
CA ARG A 89 -26.35 -27.37 -24.42
C ARG A 89 -25.43 -26.17 -24.23
N GLU A 90 -24.98 -25.55 -25.30
CA GLU A 90 -23.97 -24.49 -25.24
C GLU A 90 -24.56 -23.15 -24.78
N GLY A 91 -25.80 -22.83 -25.18
CA GLY A 91 -26.53 -21.67 -24.67
C GLY A 91 -26.76 -21.75 -23.15
N ARG A 92 -27.12 -22.93 -22.63
CA ARG A 92 -27.25 -23.17 -21.18
C ARG A 92 -25.92 -23.15 -20.45
N ALA A 93 -24.85 -23.69 -21.06
CA ALA A 93 -23.51 -23.64 -20.49
C ALA A 93 -23.05 -22.19 -20.29
N ARG A 94 -23.25 -21.29 -21.28
CA ARG A 94 -22.92 -19.86 -21.15
C ARG A 94 -23.78 -19.15 -20.11
N LEU A 95 -25.07 -19.47 -20.02
CA LEU A 95 -25.96 -18.94 -18.98
C LEU A 95 -25.51 -19.34 -17.58
N TYR A 96 -25.19 -20.63 -17.36
CA TYR A 96 -24.68 -21.13 -16.09
C TYR A 96 -23.29 -20.58 -15.76
N GLN A 97 -22.43 -20.39 -16.76
CA GLN A 97 -21.13 -19.78 -16.54
C GLN A 97 -21.27 -18.32 -16.09
N ARG A 98 -22.19 -17.56 -16.70
CA ARG A 98 -22.44 -16.17 -16.30
C ARG A 98 -23.08 -16.07 -14.91
N SER A 99 -24.00 -16.97 -14.54
CA SER A 99 -24.57 -16.97 -13.18
C SER A 99 -23.55 -17.39 -12.13
N SER A 100 -22.74 -18.42 -12.42
CA SER A 100 -21.65 -18.87 -11.55
C SER A 100 -20.60 -17.78 -11.34
N ALA A 101 -20.22 -17.05 -12.39
CA ALA A 101 -19.29 -15.94 -12.29
C ALA A 101 -19.80 -14.80 -11.38
N ARG A 102 -21.11 -14.48 -11.45
CA ARG A 102 -21.75 -13.48 -10.59
C ARG A 102 -21.73 -13.87 -9.12
N LEU A 103 -22.12 -15.10 -8.79
CA LEU A 103 -22.10 -15.60 -7.41
C LEU A 103 -20.68 -15.57 -6.83
N ARG A 104 -19.70 -16.05 -7.59
CA ARG A 104 -18.28 -16.00 -7.18
C ARG A 104 -17.78 -14.57 -6.97
N ALA A 105 -18.22 -13.62 -7.80
CA ALA A 105 -17.88 -12.22 -7.62
C ALA A 105 -18.49 -11.64 -6.34
N ALA A 106 -19.76 -11.96 -6.04
CA ALA A 106 -20.41 -11.55 -4.81
C ALA A 106 -19.69 -12.10 -3.56
N ASP A 107 -19.32 -13.39 -3.60
CA ASP A 107 -18.57 -14.03 -2.51
C ASP A 107 -17.21 -13.37 -2.29
N ALA A 108 -16.46 -13.10 -3.37
CA ALA A 108 -15.17 -12.42 -3.30
C ALA A 108 -15.28 -11.01 -2.69
N LEU A 109 -16.30 -10.24 -3.09
CA LEU A 109 -16.57 -8.92 -2.51
C LEU A 109 -16.86 -9.00 -1.02
N ARG A 110 -17.70 -9.95 -0.60
CA ARG A 110 -18.06 -10.17 0.82
C ARG A 110 -16.89 -10.60 1.67
N ILE A 111 -16.13 -11.60 1.23
CA ILE A 111 -14.93 -12.07 1.93
C ILE A 111 -13.95 -10.90 2.15
N GLY A 112 -13.73 -10.10 1.10
CA GLY A 112 -12.89 -8.91 1.18
C GLY A 112 -13.43 -7.85 2.16
N ALA A 113 -14.74 -7.57 2.10
CA ALA A 113 -15.40 -6.60 2.97
C ALA A 113 -15.38 -7.02 4.44
N ILE A 114 -15.74 -8.28 4.73
CA ILE A 114 -15.72 -8.84 6.09
C ILE A 114 -14.30 -8.75 6.67
N GLY A 115 -13.26 -9.08 5.89
CA GLY A 115 -11.87 -8.98 6.35
C GLY A 115 -11.40 -7.54 6.62
N ARG A 116 -11.93 -6.54 5.90
CA ARG A 116 -11.65 -5.12 6.18
C ARG A 116 -12.45 -4.61 7.38
N LEU A 117 -13.72 -4.97 7.49
CA LEU A 117 -14.59 -4.62 8.61
C LEU A 117 -14.08 -5.19 9.92
N ALA A 118 -13.68 -6.48 9.95
CA ALA A 118 -13.08 -7.12 11.12
C ALA A 118 -11.85 -6.35 11.62
N ARG A 119 -10.96 -5.94 10.70
CA ARG A 119 -9.80 -5.12 11.02
C ARG A 119 -10.19 -3.73 11.54
N ALA A 120 -11.20 -3.11 10.95
CA ALA A 120 -11.68 -1.80 11.37
C ALA A 120 -12.24 -1.82 12.79
N VAL A 121 -12.97 -2.87 13.18
CA VAL A 121 -13.53 -2.99 14.55
C VAL A 121 -12.58 -3.67 15.56
N GLY A 122 -11.38 -4.07 15.13
CA GLY A 122 -10.37 -4.69 16.00
C GLY A 122 -10.61 -6.16 16.34
N PHE A 123 -11.41 -6.88 15.55
CA PHE A 123 -11.72 -8.29 15.78
C PHE A 123 -10.66 -9.24 15.22
N SER A 124 -10.45 -10.37 15.91
CA SER A 124 -9.56 -11.44 15.48
C SER A 124 -10.14 -12.21 14.28
N ARG A 125 -9.28 -12.89 13.51
CA ARG A 125 -9.67 -13.78 12.39
C ARG A 125 -10.53 -14.97 12.79
N THR A 126 -10.67 -15.24 14.09
CA THR A 126 -11.52 -16.30 14.65
C THR A 126 -12.98 -15.89 14.82
N CYS A 127 -13.29 -14.60 14.72
CA CYS A 127 -14.67 -14.12 14.81
C CYS A 127 -15.48 -14.54 13.58
N THR A 128 -16.71 -14.94 13.82
CA THR A 128 -17.66 -15.30 12.78
C THR A 128 -18.15 -14.06 12.03
N ALA A 129 -18.58 -14.26 10.78
CA ALA A 129 -19.12 -13.15 9.98
C ALA A 129 -20.40 -12.54 10.59
N GLY A 130 -21.17 -13.32 11.36
CA GLY A 130 -22.33 -12.82 12.11
C GLY A 130 -21.93 -11.87 13.24
N GLU A 131 -20.92 -12.23 14.04
CA GLU A 131 -20.42 -11.36 15.11
C GLU A 131 -19.85 -10.04 14.56
N ILE A 132 -19.15 -10.11 13.42
CA ILE A 132 -18.65 -8.92 12.72
C ILE A 132 -19.81 -8.04 12.24
N ALA A 133 -20.86 -8.64 11.66
CA ALA A 133 -22.04 -7.90 11.21
C ALA A 133 -22.75 -7.18 12.37
N ASP A 134 -22.93 -7.87 13.50
CA ASP A 134 -23.57 -7.30 14.69
C ASP A 134 -22.75 -6.15 15.30
N ALA A 135 -21.42 -6.31 15.38
CA ALA A 135 -20.54 -5.27 15.86
C ALA A 135 -20.53 -4.04 14.94
N VAL A 136 -20.46 -4.26 13.62
CA VAL A 136 -20.53 -3.18 12.62
C VAL A 136 -21.86 -2.44 12.69
N ALA A 137 -22.97 -3.16 12.84
CA ALA A 137 -24.29 -2.56 13.01
C ALA A 137 -24.35 -1.67 14.28
N ALA A 138 -23.79 -2.15 15.39
CA ALA A 138 -23.72 -1.40 16.63
C ALA A 138 -22.86 -0.12 16.51
N VAL A 139 -21.68 -0.23 15.89
CA VAL A 139 -20.75 0.91 15.71
C VAL A 139 -21.30 1.95 14.74
N THR A 140 -22.00 1.53 13.68
CA THR A 140 -22.54 2.44 12.66
C THR A 140 -23.95 2.94 12.96
N GLY A 141 -24.61 2.46 14.02
CA GLY A 141 -25.99 2.79 14.36
C GLY A 141 -27.02 2.31 13.32
N ARG A 142 -26.70 1.26 12.56
CA ARG A 142 -27.57 0.70 11.51
C ARG A 142 -28.37 -0.49 12.02
N GLU A 143 -29.45 -0.82 11.30
CA GLU A 143 -30.25 -2.01 11.60
C GLU A 143 -29.44 -3.30 11.37
N ARG A 144 -29.43 -4.19 12.38
CA ARG A 144 -28.65 -5.45 12.35
C ARG A 144 -29.07 -6.37 11.20
N SER A 145 -30.37 -6.49 10.96
CA SER A 145 -30.95 -7.31 9.89
C SER A 145 -30.43 -6.86 8.52
N GLY A 146 -30.39 -5.55 8.25
CA GLY A 146 -29.92 -4.99 6.98
C GLY A 146 -28.42 -5.18 6.77
N VAL A 147 -27.60 -5.03 7.82
CA VAL A 147 -26.15 -5.29 7.74
C VAL A 147 -25.88 -6.77 7.50
N ARG A 148 -26.60 -7.65 8.19
CA ARG A 148 -26.50 -9.10 8.02
C ARG A 148 -26.92 -9.53 6.61
N ALA A 149 -28.05 -9.03 6.12
CA ALA A 149 -28.53 -9.33 4.78
C ALA A 149 -27.49 -8.94 3.72
N LEU A 150 -26.90 -7.76 3.84
CA LEU A 150 -25.86 -7.28 2.95
C LEU A 150 -24.62 -8.20 2.95
N LEU A 151 -24.15 -8.58 4.14
CA LEU A 151 -22.90 -9.34 4.31
C LEU A 151 -23.06 -10.85 4.05
N LEU A 152 -24.24 -11.42 4.27
CA LEU A 152 -24.44 -12.87 4.28
C LEU A 152 -25.55 -13.36 3.35
N ASP A 153 -26.69 -12.67 3.27
CA ASP A 153 -27.92 -13.29 2.77
C ASP A 153 -28.31 -12.85 1.34
N ASP A 154 -27.97 -11.62 0.91
CA ASP A 154 -28.41 -11.09 -0.39
C ASP A 154 -27.75 -11.84 -1.56
N ILE A 155 -28.53 -12.40 -2.48
CA ILE A 155 -27.98 -13.10 -3.65
C ILE A 155 -28.25 -12.26 -4.90
N PRO A 156 -27.24 -11.57 -5.48
CA PRO A 156 -27.45 -10.76 -6.67
C PRO A 156 -27.75 -11.64 -7.88
N THR A 157 -28.92 -11.42 -8.48
CA THR A 157 -29.37 -12.16 -9.67
C THR A 157 -29.01 -11.46 -10.97
N THR A 158 -28.69 -10.16 -10.91
CA THR A 158 -28.31 -9.33 -12.06
C THR A 158 -26.98 -8.62 -11.84
N ASP A 159 -26.31 -8.24 -12.93
CA ASP A 159 -25.06 -7.46 -12.85
C ASP A 159 -25.28 -6.10 -12.15
N ALA A 160 -26.46 -5.50 -12.33
CA ALA A 160 -26.83 -4.25 -11.64
C ALA A 160 -26.97 -4.44 -10.12
N GLN A 161 -27.59 -5.54 -9.66
CA GLN A 161 -27.66 -5.87 -8.24
C GLN A 161 -26.27 -6.17 -7.65
N LEU A 162 -25.38 -6.80 -8.42
CA LEU A 162 -24.00 -7.04 -7.99
C LEU A 162 -23.23 -5.73 -7.81
N LEU A 163 -23.39 -4.76 -8.72
CA LEU A 163 -22.83 -3.42 -8.58
C LEU A 163 -23.40 -2.68 -7.36
N ALA A 164 -24.73 -2.75 -7.16
CA ALA A 164 -25.37 -2.14 -6.00
C ALA A 164 -24.87 -2.75 -4.68
N LEU A 165 -24.65 -4.07 -4.64
CA LEU A 165 -24.04 -4.77 -3.50
C LEU A 165 -22.63 -4.25 -3.23
N SER A 166 -21.80 -4.13 -4.27
CA SER A 166 -20.45 -3.58 -4.16
C SER A 166 -20.45 -2.16 -3.57
N ASP A 167 -21.32 -1.28 -4.07
CA ASP A 167 -21.43 0.10 -3.59
C ASP A 167 -21.92 0.17 -2.13
N ALA A 168 -22.89 -0.67 -1.78
CA ALA A 168 -23.41 -0.76 -0.42
C ALA A 168 -22.34 -1.26 0.57
N LEU A 169 -21.53 -2.27 0.20
CA LEU A 169 -20.40 -2.74 0.99
C LEU A 169 -19.36 -1.62 1.19
N ALA A 170 -18.98 -0.92 0.12
CA ALA A 170 -18.02 0.19 0.20
C ALA A 170 -18.55 1.36 1.05
N LYS A 171 -19.87 1.61 1.06
CA LYS A 171 -20.50 2.61 1.94
C LYS A 171 -20.46 2.16 3.41
N LEU A 172 -20.70 0.88 3.67
CA LEU A 172 -20.64 0.30 5.02
C LEU A 172 -19.22 0.37 5.60
N GLU A 173 -18.21 0.04 4.80
CA GLU A 173 -16.79 0.13 5.20
C GLU A 173 -16.40 1.57 5.58
N ARG A 174 -16.77 2.55 4.74
CA ARG A 174 -16.50 3.97 5.03
C ARG A 174 -17.22 4.45 6.30
N ALA A 175 -18.48 4.07 6.48
CA ALA A 175 -19.23 4.43 7.69
C ALA A 175 -18.61 3.81 8.95
N THR A 176 -18.14 2.57 8.87
CA THR A 176 -17.47 1.88 9.98
C THR A 176 -16.14 2.56 10.31
N ALA A 177 -15.32 2.88 9.30
CA ALA A 177 -14.05 3.58 9.51
C ALA A 177 -14.23 4.96 10.15
N ALA A 178 -15.25 5.70 9.71
CA ALA A 178 -15.60 7.00 10.28
C ALA A 178 -16.06 6.90 11.75
N ALA A 179 -16.86 5.88 12.07
CA ALA A 179 -17.36 5.66 13.42
C ALA A 179 -16.28 5.19 14.41
N VAL A 180 -15.30 4.38 13.95
CA VAL A 180 -14.17 3.92 14.78
C VAL A 180 -13.12 5.01 15.00
N THR A 181 -13.08 6.05 14.15
CA THR A 181 -12.15 7.19 14.30
C THR A 181 -12.89 8.44 14.79
N PRO A 182 -13.32 8.54 16.06
CA PRO A 182 -14.10 9.68 16.57
C PRO A 182 -13.30 10.99 16.75
N GLY A 183 -12.21 11.22 16.01
CA GLY A 183 -11.14 12.14 16.42
C GLY A 183 -10.82 13.35 15.52
N GLN A 184 -11.60 13.71 14.50
CA GLN A 184 -11.35 14.92 13.70
C GLN A 184 -12.50 15.95 13.74
N ALA A 185 -13.18 16.06 14.89
CA ALA A 185 -13.84 17.32 15.23
C ALA A 185 -12.73 18.33 15.57
N GLY A 186 -12.53 19.30 14.69
CA GLY A 186 -11.41 20.25 14.74
C GLY A 186 -11.31 21.04 16.05
N PRO A 187 -10.14 21.66 16.32
CA PRO A 187 -9.97 22.51 17.49
C PRO A 187 -11.02 23.62 17.46
N THR A 188 -12.01 23.51 18.34
CA THR A 188 -12.93 24.61 18.61
C THR A 188 -12.08 25.74 19.17
N GLY A 189 -11.80 26.72 18.32
CA GLY A 189 -11.30 28.02 18.73
C GLY A 189 -12.28 28.61 19.74
N ARG A 190 -11.82 28.70 20.97
CA ARG A 190 -12.33 29.54 22.05
C ARG A 190 -11.06 30.29 22.49
N MET A 191 -10.74 31.50 21.96
CA MET A 191 -11.39 32.80 22.17
C MET A 191 -12.04 32.88 23.56
N GLU A 192 -11.67 33.91 24.32
CA GLU A 192 -11.97 34.18 25.74
C GLU A 192 -10.91 33.59 26.69
N GLN A 193 -10.15 34.32 27.49
CA GLN A 193 -10.02 35.75 27.83
C GLN A 193 -8.61 35.96 28.39
#